data_AF-A0A7T4UPG5-F1
#
_entry.id   AF-A0A7T4UPG5-F1
#
_cell.length_a   1.000
_cell.length_b   1.000
_cell.length_c   1.000
_cell.angle_alpha   90.00
_cell.angle_beta   90.00
_cell.angle_gamma   90.00
#
_symmetry.space_group_name_H-M   'P 1'
#
loop_
_entity.id
_entity.type
_entity.pdbx_description
1 polymer ?
#
loop_
_entity_poly.entity_id
_entity_poly.type
_entity_poly.pdbx_seq_one_letter_code
_entity_poly.pdbx_strand_id
1 'polypeptide(L)'
;MRSLLVLIVALGQVALLSYMVWQRETLLRQGETLYMQTAPVDPRDPLRGDYVRLSYPANTVARSDYRGPLPRQALQRGQQVYAVIKPTTENLYRLDYLLSEPPSQGMFLKGRVLSLPGNGAIRVKYGIEQYFVEQGAGLEIESIRGGREGFQRPMEVELAVGQDGSALIRGYRWSPLALAMTLLEPEPNDDALPGLDAPRRGPQSPTVRLRLRNVSKSPVALVDNVDHCGFTLQPLGDSDRKIQRVDKRCSGYQYGPQDRIDLAPVEEYAIDIDLAKRRWFVSAEGKDGDLVGDIAAVAPGERFRLVYRSPATDSAPAQVWQGELQTPAFTVWGWVD
;
A
#
# COMPACT_ATOMS: atom_id res chain seq x y z
N MET A 1 12.99 9.41 -57.89
CA MET A 1 13.13 8.19 -57.07
C MET A 1 13.61 8.50 -55.64
N ARG A 2 14.73 9.21 -55.44
CA ARG A 2 15.23 9.56 -54.09
C ARG A 2 14.24 10.41 -53.26
N SER A 3 13.60 11.41 -53.88
CA SER A 3 12.57 12.25 -53.23
C SER A 3 11.34 11.46 -52.77
N LEU A 4 10.90 10.47 -53.57
CA LEU A 4 9.78 9.59 -53.22
C LEU A 4 10.13 8.71 -52.00
N LEU A 5 11.34 8.16 -51.95
CA LEU A 5 11.81 7.38 -50.80
C LEU A 5 11.87 8.22 -49.52
N VAL A 6 12.37 9.45 -49.60
CA VAL A 6 12.40 10.39 -48.46
C VAL A 6 10.97 10.70 -47.99
N LEU A 7 10.04 10.94 -48.91
CA LEU A 7 8.64 11.19 -48.57
C LEU A 7 7.98 10.00 -47.88
N ILE A 8 8.22 8.78 -48.37
CA ILE A 8 7.69 7.55 -47.75
C ILE A 8 8.23 7.39 -46.32
N VAL A 9 9.53 7.61 -46.11
CA VAL A 9 10.14 7.53 -44.78
C VAL A 9 9.56 8.59 -43.84
N ALA A 10 9.42 9.83 -44.31
CA ALA A 10 8.82 10.91 -43.52
C ALA A 10 7.36 10.60 -43.13
N LEU A 11 6.56 10.10 -44.07
CA LEU A 11 5.19 9.67 -43.80
C LEU A 11 5.14 8.48 -42.82
N GLY A 12 6.07 7.52 -42.95
CA GLY A 12 6.19 6.41 -42.01
C GLY A 12 6.49 6.86 -40.58
N GLN A 13 7.36 7.86 -40.42
CA GLN A 13 7.66 8.44 -39.10
C GLN A 13 6.46 9.17 -38.51
N VAL A 14 5.75 9.97 -39.30
CA VAL A 14 4.53 10.68 -38.85
C VAL A 14 3.44 9.67 -38.48
N ALA A 15 3.25 8.61 -39.26
CA ALA A 15 2.29 7.56 -38.97
C ALA A 15 2.62 6.82 -37.66
N LEU A 16 3.89 6.50 -37.42
CA LEU A 16 4.34 5.87 -36.18
C LEU A 16 4.07 6.76 -34.96
N LEU A 17 4.43 8.05 -35.02
CA LEU A 17 4.16 8.99 -33.93
C LEU A 17 2.66 9.17 -33.69
N SER A 18 1.87 9.29 -34.76
CA SER A 18 0.41 9.42 -34.68
C SER A 18 -0.22 8.18 -34.05
N TYR A 19 0.27 6.98 -34.39
CA TYR A 19 -0.16 5.72 -33.79
C TYR A 19 0.14 5.68 -32.28
N MET A 20 1.34 6.12 -31.85
CA MET A 20 1.68 6.18 -30.43
C MET A 20 0.78 7.15 -29.65
N VAL A 21 0.45 8.30 -30.23
CA VAL A 21 -0.50 9.26 -29.63
C VAL A 21 -1.90 8.66 -29.55
N TRP A 22 -2.37 8.05 -30.64
CA TRP A 22 -3.69 7.43 -30.70
C TRP A 22 -3.86 6.32 -29.66
N GLN A 23 -2.85 5.47 -29.46
CA GLN A 23 -2.87 4.45 -28.41
C GLN A 23 -3.02 5.06 -27.00
N ARG A 24 -2.28 6.12 -26.70
CA ARG A 24 -2.35 6.81 -25.39
C ARG A 24 -3.67 7.51 -25.17
N GLU A 25 -4.18 8.23 -26.18
CA GLU A 25 -5.49 8.88 -26.13
C GLU A 25 -6.62 7.87 -25.95
N THR A 26 -6.55 6.73 -26.65
CA THR A 26 -7.54 5.66 -26.51
C THR A 26 -7.53 5.10 -25.09
N LEU A 27 -6.35 4.86 -24.51
CA LEU A 27 -6.23 4.43 -23.11
C LEU A 27 -6.79 5.49 -22.14
N LEU A 28 -6.51 6.77 -22.36
CA LEU A 28 -7.04 7.85 -21.54
C LEU A 28 -8.56 8.01 -21.65
N ARG A 29 -9.19 7.62 -22.76
CA ARG A 29 -10.64 7.76 -22.94
C ARG A 29 -11.44 6.50 -22.62
N GLN A 30 -10.89 5.33 -22.96
CA GLN A 30 -11.60 4.04 -22.93
C GLN A 30 -11.02 3.07 -21.89
N GLY A 31 -9.86 3.39 -21.30
CA GLY A 31 -9.28 2.59 -20.24
C GLY A 31 -10.19 2.54 -19.02
N GLU A 32 -10.20 1.38 -18.35
CA GLU A 32 -10.94 1.18 -17.11
C GLU A 32 -10.36 2.08 -16.02
N THR A 33 -11.25 2.74 -15.28
CA THR A 33 -10.85 3.76 -14.30
C THR A 33 -10.82 3.14 -12.92
N LEU A 34 -9.66 3.21 -12.28
CA LEU A 34 -9.48 2.68 -10.93
C LEU A 34 -8.57 3.56 -10.09
N TYR A 35 -8.65 3.41 -8.78
CA TYR A 35 -7.81 4.12 -7.83
C TYR A 35 -6.78 3.19 -7.21
N MET A 36 -5.56 3.67 -7.00
CA MET A 36 -4.57 2.98 -6.18
C MET A 36 -3.99 3.90 -5.12
N GLN A 37 -3.90 3.41 -3.89
CA GLN A 37 -3.30 4.14 -2.80
C GLN A 37 -1.79 4.27 -3.00
N THR A 38 -1.26 5.46 -2.69
CA THR A 38 0.17 5.75 -2.73
C THR A 38 0.58 6.66 -1.57
N ALA A 39 1.87 6.58 -1.22
CA ALA A 39 2.53 7.55 -0.37
C ALA A 39 3.41 8.47 -1.25
N PRO A 40 2.94 9.69 -1.57
CA PRO A 40 3.71 10.62 -2.38
C PRO A 40 4.96 11.11 -1.63
N VAL A 41 6.09 11.17 -2.32
CA VAL A 41 7.33 11.78 -1.84
C VAL A 41 7.79 12.76 -2.91
N ASP A 42 8.18 13.98 -2.56
CA ASP A 42 8.74 14.97 -3.50
C ASP A 42 10.29 14.85 -3.57
N PRO A 43 10.86 14.30 -4.65
CA PRO A 43 12.25 14.51 -4.99
C PRO A 43 12.41 15.74 -5.89
N ARG A 44 12.81 16.88 -5.32
CA ARG A 44 13.17 18.08 -6.10
C ARG A 44 14.16 17.72 -7.22
N ASP A 45 13.80 18.01 -8.47
CA ASP A 45 14.71 17.91 -9.63
C ASP A 45 14.70 19.27 -10.37
N PRO A 46 15.79 20.06 -10.31
CA PRO A 46 15.83 21.42 -10.84
C PRO A 46 15.65 21.51 -12.37
N LEU A 47 15.70 20.39 -13.10
CA LEU A 47 15.62 20.38 -14.58
C LEU A 47 14.30 19.83 -15.13
N ARG A 48 13.44 19.21 -14.30
CA ARG A 48 12.22 18.53 -14.77
C ARG A 48 10.90 19.19 -14.35
N GLY A 49 10.98 20.30 -13.63
CA GLY A 49 9.83 20.91 -12.97
C GLY A 49 9.38 20.09 -11.76
N ASP A 50 8.23 20.44 -11.19
CA ASP A 50 7.71 19.80 -9.99
C ASP A 50 7.01 18.49 -10.33
N TYR A 51 7.49 17.40 -9.75
CA TYR A 51 6.86 16.10 -9.88
C TYR A 51 6.92 15.36 -8.55
N VAL A 52 5.89 14.55 -8.31
CA VAL A 52 5.79 13.73 -7.12
C VAL A 52 6.18 12.30 -7.50
N ARG A 53 7.08 11.71 -6.72
CA ARG A 53 7.37 10.27 -6.82
C ARG A 53 6.29 9.52 -6.06
N LEU A 54 5.61 8.64 -6.79
CA LEU A 54 4.57 7.80 -6.25
C LEU A 54 5.17 6.43 -5.94
N SER A 55 4.83 5.92 -4.76
CA SER A 55 5.15 4.56 -4.35
C SER A 55 3.86 3.83 -4.03
N TYR A 56 3.56 2.81 -4.81
CA TYR A 56 2.42 1.94 -4.61
C TYR A 56 2.86 0.72 -3.81
N PRO A 57 1.99 0.16 -2.95
CA PRO A 57 2.24 -1.13 -2.33
C PRO A 57 2.59 -2.22 -3.36
N ALA A 58 2.01 -2.16 -4.56
CA ALA A 58 2.30 -3.07 -5.66
C ALA A 58 3.76 -3.02 -6.15
N ASN A 59 4.49 -1.93 -5.91
CA ASN A 59 5.90 -1.83 -6.33
C ASN A 59 6.82 -2.81 -5.58
N THR A 60 6.41 -3.28 -4.40
CA THR A 60 7.18 -4.22 -3.58
C THR A 60 6.34 -5.46 -3.33
N VAL A 61 6.58 -6.52 -4.10
CA VAL A 61 5.81 -7.76 -4.05
C VAL A 61 6.52 -8.76 -3.14
N ALA A 62 5.83 -9.19 -2.08
CA ALA A 62 6.34 -10.24 -1.19
C ALA A 62 6.50 -11.57 -1.94
N ARG A 63 7.39 -12.43 -1.45
CA ARG A 63 7.69 -13.73 -2.07
C ARG A 63 6.45 -14.63 -2.17
N SER A 64 5.59 -14.59 -1.14
CA SER A 64 4.34 -15.35 -1.07
C SER A 64 3.34 -14.98 -2.16
N ASP A 65 3.45 -13.76 -2.69
CA ASP A 65 2.49 -13.20 -3.63
C ASP A 65 2.94 -13.37 -5.08
N TYR A 66 4.11 -13.99 -5.31
CA TYR A 66 4.54 -14.38 -6.65
C TYR A 66 4.00 -15.76 -7.02
N ARG A 67 3.23 -15.84 -8.10
CA ARG A 67 2.58 -17.07 -8.58
C ARG A 67 2.88 -17.36 -10.06
N GLY A 68 3.94 -16.76 -10.60
CA GLY A 68 4.31 -16.91 -12.00
C GLY A 68 4.90 -18.29 -12.32
N PRO A 69 4.74 -18.77 -13.57
CA PRO A 69 5.30 -20.05 -14.02
C PRO A 69 6.84 -20.06 -14.03
N LEU A 70 7.48 -18.90 -14.25
CA LEU A 70 8.93 -18.78 -14.15
C LEU A 70 9.36 -18.77 -12.68
N PRO A 71 10.37 -19.56 -12.26
CA PRO A 71 10.89 -19.47 -10.91
C PRO A 71 11.36 -18.05 -10.59
N ARG A 72 11.08 -17.55 -9.38
CA ARG A 72 11.44 -16.18 -9.00
C ARG A 72 12.93 -15.88 -9.21
N GLN A 73 13.78 -16.84 -8.88
CA GLN A 73 15.24 -16.72 -8.99
C GLN A 73 15.71 -16.58 -10.44
N ALA A 74 14.90 -16.99 -11.41
CA ALA A 74 15.17 -16.82 -12.83
C ALA A 74 14.72 -15.45 -13.36
N LEU A 75 14.00 -14.64 -12.56
CA LEU A 75 13.55 -13.34 -13.01
C LEU A 75 14.74 -12.39 -13.21
N GLN A 76 14.76 -11.75 -14.37
CA GLN A 76 15.82 -10.82 -14.74
C GLN A 76 15.39 -9.36 -14.59
N ARG A 77 16.36 -8.48 -14.35
CA ARG A 77 16.11 -7.04 -14.38
C ARG A 77 15.57 -6.63 -15.75
N GLY A 78 14.49 -5.86 -15.77
CA GLY A 78 13.80 -5.41 -16.98
C GLY A 78 12.77 -6.41 -17.52
N GLN A 79 12.70 -7.63 -16.97
CA GLN A 79 11.71 -8.62 -17.38
C GLN A 79 10.30 -8.12 -17.13
N GLN A 80 9.42 -8.38 -18.11
CA GLN A 80 8.00 -8.06 -18.00
C GLN A 80 7.32 -8.97 -17.00
N VAL A 81 6.50 -8.37 -16.15
CA VAL A 81 5.69 -9.04 -15.14
C VAL A 81 4.32 -8.39 -15.09
N TYR A 82 3.34 -9.13 -14.59
CA TYR A 82 1.94 -8.75 -14.61
C TYR A 82 1.38 -8.84 -13.19
N ALA A 83 1.05 -7.68 -12.62
CA ALA A 83 0.48 -7.59 -11.29
C ALA A 83 -1.03 -7.68 -11.39
N VAL A 84 -1.59 -8.81 -10.99
CA VAL A 84 -3.04 -8.99 -10.93
C VAL A 84 -3.54 -8.16 -9.76
N ILE A 85 -4.54 -7.32 -10.05
CA ILE A 85 -5.15 -6.43 -9.07
C ILE A 85 -6.59 -6.85 -8.81
N LYS A 86 -7.04 -6.64 -7.59
CA LYS A 86 -8.42 -6.89 -7.20
C LYS A 86 -9.08 -5.64 -6.62
N PRO A 87 -10.37 -5.46 -6.88
CA PRO A 87 -11.12 -4.40 -6.24
C PRO A 87 -11.12 -4.66 -4.74
N THR A 88 -10.98 -3.58 -4.00
CA THR A 88 -11.31 -3.53 -2.59
C THR A 88 -12.67 -2.88 -2.50
N THR A 89 -12.72 -1.55 -2.46
CA THR A 89 -13.95 -0.80 -2.23
C THR A 89 -13.80 0.61 -2.82
N GLU A 90 -14.90 1.30 -3.19
CA GLU A 90 -14.86 2.64 -3.82
C GLU A 90 -13.94 2.76 -5.06
N ASN A 91 -13.90 1.71 -5.90
CA ASN A 91 -12.98 1.57 -7.02
C ASN A 91 -11.48 1.65 -6.63
N LEU A 92 -11.15 1.42 -5.36
CA LEU A 92 -9.77 1.25 -4.90
C LEU A 92 -9.31 -0.18 -5.18
N TYR A 93 -8.15 -0.30 -5.81
CA TYR A 93 -7.56 -1.58 -6.18
C TYR A 93 -6.23 -1.78 -5.47
N ARG A 94 -5.92 -3.05 -5.24
CA ARG A 94 -4.66 -3.49 -4.65
C ARG A 94 -4.11 -4.70 -5.36
N LEU A 95 -2.81 -4.93 -5.17
CA LEU A 95 -2.16 -6.15 -5.61
C LEU A 95 -2.82 -7.38 -4.96
N ASP A 96 -3.12 -8.39 -5.78
CA ASP A 96 -3.46 -9.73 -5.31
C ASP A 96 -2.25 -10.66 -5.42
N TYR A 97 -1.64 -10.75 -6.60
CA TYR A 97 -0.42 -11.52 -6.85
C TYR A 97 0.30 -11.05 -8.13
N LEU A 98 1.55 -11.49 -8.29
CA LEU A 98 2.41 -11.17 -9.43
C LEU A 98 2.66 -12.43 -10.29
N LEU A 99 2.57 -12.27 -11.60
CA LEU A 99 2.86 -13.30 -12.62
C LEU A 99 4.02 -12.87 -13.52
N SER A 100 4.74 -13.85 -14.09
CA SER A 100 5.75 -13.62 -15.14
C SER A 100 5.17 -13.64 -16.55
N GLU A 101 3.91 -14.01 -16.70
CA GLU A 101 3.20 -14.13 -17.98
C GLU A 101 1.83 -13.44 -17.86
N PRO A 102 1.27 -12.94 -18.98
CA PRO A 102 0.01 -12.22 -18.95
C PRO A 102 -1.12 -13.16 -18.49
N PRO A 103 -1.97 -12.73 -17.54
CA PRO A 103 -3.12 -13.52 -17.14
C PRO A 103 -4.15 -13.60 -18.28
N SER A 104 -4.91 -14.69 -18.34
CA SER A 104 -5.99 -14.86 -19.32
C SER A 104 -7.24 -14.05 -19.00
N GLN A 105 -7.44 -13.68 -17.73
CA GLN A 105 -8.62 -12.99 -17.22
C GLN A 105 -8.25 -12.08 -16.03
N GLY A 106 -9.16 -11.14 -15.74
CA GLY A 106 -9.01 -10.20 -14.63
C GLY A 106 -8.21 -8.96 -15.02
N MET A 107 -8.26 -7.94 -14.16
CA MET A 107 -7.46 -6.73 -14.33
C MET A 107 -6.04 -6.93 -13.81
N PHE A 108 -5.09 -6.34 -14.53
CA PHE A 108 -3.69 -6.41 -14.16
C PHE A 108 -2.92 -5.18 -14.62
N LEU A 109 -1.79 -4.92 -13.97
CA LEU A 109 -0.84 -3.89 -14.35
C LEU A 109 0.41 -4.54 -14.94
N LYS A 110 0.78 -4.09 -16.12
CA LYS A 110 2.02 -4.49 -16.79
C LYS A 110 3.18 -3.71 -16.22
N GLY A 111 4.17 -4.41 -15.69
CA GLY A 111 5.35 -3.82 -15.07
C GLY A 111 6.65 -4.47 -15.54
N ARG A 112 7.76 -3.96 -15.01
CA ARG A 112 9.10 -4.51 -15.22
C ARG A 112 9.83 -4.67 -13.89
N VAL A 113 10.57 -5.76 -13.75
CA VAL A 113 11.42 -6.01 -12.58
C VAL A 113 12.54 -4.96 -12.52
N LEU A 114 12.65 -4.23 -11.40
CA LEU A 114 13.61 -3.13 -11.24
C LEU A 114 15.01 -3.63 -10.82
N SER A 115 15.06 -4.65 -9.96
CA SER A 115 16.27 -5.24 -9.38
C SER A 115 16.17 -6.76 -9.39
N LEU A 116 17.31 -7.45 -9.55
CA LEU A 116 17.36 -8.91 -9.44
C LEU A 116 16.76 -9.34 -8.09
N PRO A 117 15.84 -10.31 -8.06
CA PRO A 117 15.31 -10.81 -6.81
C PRO A 117 16.42 -11.57 -6.08
N GLY A 118 17.03 -10.93 -5.09
CA GLY A 118 17.80 -11.63 -4.07
C GLY A 118 16.88 -12.45 -3.16
N ASN A 119 17.22 -12.51 -1.87
CA ASN A 119 16.39 -13.18 -0.88
C ASN A 119 15.13 -12.37 -0.48
N GLY A 120 15.06 -11.09 -0.82
CA GLY A 120 13.96 -10.19 -0.44
C GLY A 120 12.80 -10.07 -1.46
N ALA A 121 11.96 -9.06 -1.25
CA ALA A 121 10.80 -8.75 -2.09
C ALA A 121 11.17 -8.39 -3.55
N ILE A 122 10.27 -8.68 -4.49
CA ILE A 122 10.42 -8.34 -5.91
C ILE A 122 10.02 -6.88 -6.10
N ARG A 123 10.97 -6.06 -6.57
CA ARG A 123 10.68 -4.66 -6.90
C ARG A 123 10.23 -4.54 -8.35
N VAL A 124 9.05 -3.97 -8.55
CA VAL A 124 8.41 -3.81 -9.87
C VAL A 124 8.13 -2.34 -10.14
N LYS A 125 8.37 -1.91 -11.38
CA LYS A 125 8.01 -0.59 -11.89
C LYS A 125 6.94 -0.72 -12.97
N TYR A 126 5.85 0.02 -12.85
CA TYR A 126 4.69 0.03 -13.74
C TYR A 126 4.68 1.21 -14.72
N GLY A 127 5.52 2.23 -14.50
CA GLY A 127 5.56 3.43 -15.35
C GLY A 127 4.60 4.53 -14.90
N ILE A 128 3.98 4.37 -13.72
CA ILE A 128 3.05 5.31 -13.09
C ILE A 128 3.60 5.84 -11.76
N GLU A 129 4.90 5.71 -11.51
CA GLU A 129 5.57 6.16 -10.28
C GLU A 129 5.97 7.65 -10.30
N GLN A 130 5.64 8.37 -11.37
CA GLN A 130 5.97 9.79 -11.53
C GLN A 130 4.72 10.54 -11.97
N TYR A 131 4.33 11.54 -11.19
CA TYR A 131 3.20 12.42 -11.49
C TYR A 131 3.67 13.87 -11.53
N PHE A 132 3.55 14.49 -12.70
CA PHE A 132 3.96 15.87 -12.92
C PHE A 132 2.85 16.81 -12.50
N VAL A 133 3.19 17.80 -11.70
CA VAL A 133 2.24 18.77 -11.14
C VAL A 133 2.66 20.19 -11.51
N GLU A 134 1.73 21.13 -11.36
CA GLU A 134 2.04 22.55 -11.50
C GLU A 134 3.08 22.98 -10.44
N GLN A 135 3.87 24.00 -10.78
CA GLN A 135 4.91 24.51 -9.91
C GLN A 135 4.33 24.95 -8.55
N GLY A 136 4.93 24.50 -7.45
CA GLY A 136 4.50 24.74 -6.07
C GLY A 136 3.57 23.67 -5.49
N ALA A 137 2.86 22.91 -6.33
CA ALA A 137 1.89 21.91 -5.85
C ALA A 137 2.55 20.69 -5.18
N GLY A 138 3.81 20.38 -5.51
CA GLY A 138 4.56 19.28 -4.89
C GLY A 138 4.70 19.44 -3.36
N LEU A 139 4.99 20.66 -2.91
CA LEU A 139 5.12 20.98 -1.48
C LEU A 139 3.78 20.88 -0.74
N GLU A 140 2.70 21.31 -1.38
CA GLU A 140 1.35 21.18 -0.81
C GLU A 140 0.99 19.70 -0.64
N ILE A 141 1.27 18.88 -1.66
CA ILE A 141 1.04 17.42 -1.61
C ILE A 141 1.85 16.76 -0.48
N GLU A 142 3.13 17.12 -0.31
CA GLU A 142 3.95 16.61 0.80
C GLU A 142 3.39 17.05 2.17
N SER A 143 2.94 18.31 2.28
CA SER A 143 2.35 18.83 3.52
C SER A 143 1.05 18.13 3.91
N ILE A 144 0.19 17.82 2.92
CA ILE A 144 -1.08 17.11 3.12
C ILE A 144 -0.83 15.66 3.50
N ARG A 145 0.19 15.02 2.91
CA ARG A 145 0.59 13.67 3.30
C ARG A 145 0.95 13.61 4.78
N GLY A 146 1.60 14.63 5.33
CA GLY A 146 2.02 14.66 6.73
C GLY A 146 3.31 13.88 7.02
N GLY A 147 3.80 13.99 8.27
CA GLY A 147 5.05 13.41 8.73
C GLY A 147 4.90 12.05 9.43
N ARG A 148 6.02 11.48 9.91
CA ARG A 148 6.05 10.22 10.67
C ARG A 148 5.32 10.31 12.01
N GLU A 149 5.44 11.45 12.69
CA GLU A 149 4.88 11.67 14.03
C GLU A 149 3.47 12.30 14.01
N GLY A 150 2.89 12.47 12.81
CA GLY A 150 1.63 13.18 12.61
C GLY A 150 0.56 12.34 11.92
N PHE A 151 -0.53 13.01 11.57
CA PHE A 151 -1.58 12.42 10.74
C PHE A 151 -1.10 12.26 9.30
N GLN A 152 -1.15 11.03 8.80
CA GLN A 152 -0.86 10.71 7.43
C GLN A 152 -2.14 10.60 6.61
N ARG A 153 -2.26 11.41 5.57
CA ARG A 153 -3.39 11.38 4.64
C ARG A 153 -2.96 10.67 3.35
N PRO A 154 -3.50 9.49 3.04
CA PRO A 154 -3.12 8.80 1.82
C PRO A 154 -3.69 9.48 0.58
N MET A 155 -2.89 9.46 -0.49
CA MET A 155 -3.28 9.88 -1.83
C MET A 155 -3.75 8.65 -2.60
N GLU A 156 -4.85 8.79 -3.33
CA GLU A 156 -5.41 7.76 -4.20
C GLU A 156 -5.29 8.24 -5.64
N VAL A 157 -4.44 7.58 -6.42
CA VAL A 157 -4.14 7.98 -7.81
C VAL A 157 -5.17 7.33 -8.72
N GLU A 158 -5.81 8.15 -9.54
CA GLU A 158 -6.73 7.69 -10.58
C GLU A 158 -5.92 7.21 -11.79
N LEU A 159 -6.10 5.94 -12.12
CA LEU A 159 -5.42 5.25 -13.20
C LEU A 159 -6.42 4.85 -14.29
N ALA A 160 -6.02 5.04 -15.55
CA ALA A 160 -6.63 4.43 -16.71
C ALA A 160 -5.86 3.16 -17.05
N VAL A 161 -6.51 2.00 -17.00
CA VAL A 161 -5.89 0.70 -17.27
C VAL A 161 -6.47 0.09 -18.54
N GLY A 162 -5.57 -0.33 -19.44
CA GLY A 162 -5.91 -0.99 -20.70
C GLY A 162 -6.02 -2.49 -20.53
N GLN A 163 -6.65 -3.16 -21.49
CA GLN A 163 -6.76 -4.63 -21.50
C GLN A 163 -5.40 -5.35 -21.58
N ASP A 164 -4.36 -4.67 -22.07
CA ASP A 164 -2.98 -5.16 -22.12
C ASP A 164 -2.19 -4.91 -20.83
N GLY A 165 -2.84 -4.33 -19.81
CA GLY A 165 -2.28 -3.93 -18.53
C GLY A 165 -1.46 -2.64 -18.56
N SER A 166 -1.43 -1.91 -19.68
CA SER A 166 -0.83 -0.57 -19.72
C SER A 166 -1.64 0.39 -18.85
N ALA A 167 -0.96 1.22 -18.05
CA ALA A 167 -1.61 2.15 -17.14
C ALA A 167 -1.10 3.58 -17.34
N LEU A 168 -2.01 4.55 -17.21
CA LEU A 168 -1.72 5.99 -17.22
C LEU A 168 -2.40 6.68 -16.06
N ILE A 169 -1.77 7.71 -15.50
CA ILE A 169 -2.36 8.54 -14.45
C ILE A 169 -3.30 9.56 -15.11
N ARG A 170 -4.54 9.65 -14.63
CA ARG A 170 -5.51 10.68 -15.03
C ARG A 170 -5.59 11.81 -14.00
N GLY A 171 -5.44 11.48 -12.73
CA GLY A 171 -5.60 12.42 -11.64
C GLY A 171 -5.36 11.76 -10.29
N TYR A 172 -5.86 12.39 -9.24
CA TYR A 172 -5.79 11.85 -7.89
C TYR A 172 -6.90 12.45 -7.04
N ARG A 173 -7.18 11.76 -5.94
CA ARG A 173 -7.98 12.27 -4.84
C ARG A 173 -7.28 11.96 -3.53
N TRP A 174 -7.66 12.66 -2.48
CA TRP A 174 -7.17 12.38 -1.14
C TRP A 174 -8.23 11.63 -0.34
N SER A 175 -7.80 10.69 0.49
CA SER A 175 -8.71 10.02 1.42
C SER A 175 -9.42 11.06 2.32
N PRO A 176 -10.70 10.88 2.66
CA PRO A 176 -11.39 11.75 3.60
C PRO A 176 -10.88 11.60 5.05
N LEU A 177 -10.07 10.57 5.32
CA LEU A 177 -9.51 10.28 6.62
C LEU A 177 -7.99 10.37 6.62
N ALA A 178 -7.43 10.76 7.76
CA ALA A 178 -6.00 10.69 8.03
C ALA A 178 -5.74 9.76 9.23
N LEU A 179 -4.58 9.10 9.23
CA LEU A 179 -4.19 8.12 10.23
C LEU A 179 -2.89 8.56 10.91
N ALA A 180 -2.86 8.63 12.24
CA ALA A 180 -1.64 8.77 13.02
C ALA A 180 -1.38 7.49 13.81
N MET A 181 -0.11 7.14 13.99
CA MET A 181 0.30 6.04 14.85
C MET A 181 1.35 6.48 15.85
N THR A 182 1.36 5.86 17.03
CA THR A 182 2.40 6.02 18.03
C THR A 182 2.64 4.67 18.71
N LEU A 183 3.90 4.25 18.82
CA LEU A 183 4.25 3.09 19.65
C LEU A 183 4.25 3.55 21.11
N LEU A 184 3.41 2.96 21.94
CA LEU A 184 3.44 3.20 23.37
C LEU A 184 4.56 2.34 23.96
N GLU A 185 5.54 3.00 24.58
CA GLU A 185 6.50 2.28 25.39
C GLU A 185 5.79 1.70 26.62
N PRO A 186 6.08 0.45 27.02
CA PRO A 186 5.69 -0.02 28.33
C PRO A 186 6.34 0.89 29.38
N GLU A 187 5.59 1.22 30.44
CA GLU A 187 6.09 2.09 31.50
C GLU A 187 7.45 1.58 32.00
N PRO A 188 8.46 2.47 32.18
CA PRO A 188 9.71 2.06 32.75
C PRO A 188 9.44 1.39 34.10
N ASN A 189 10.04 0.22 34.33
CA ASN A 189 9.93 -0.42 35.64
C ASN A 189 10.47 0.55 36.68
N ASP A 190 9.69 0.89 37.71
CA ASP A 190 10.04 1.88 38.74
C ASP A 190 11.37 1.55 39.46
N ASP A 191 11.82 0.29 39.39
CA ASP A 191 13.10 -0.19 39.92
C ASP A 191 14.33 0.21 39.05
N ALA A 192 14.14 0.83 37.89
CA ALA A 192 15.24 1.23 37.01
C ALA A 192 15.97 2.46 37.59
N LEU A 193 17.16 2.21 38.16
CA LEU A 193 18.05 3.25 38.69
C LEU A 193 18.40 4.30 37.59
N PRO A 194 18.19 5.60 37.85
CA PRO A 194 18.56 6.65 36.90
C PRO A 194 20.09 6.68 36.69
N GLY A 195 20.53 6.67 35.43
CA GLY A 195 21.95 6.90 35.07
C GLY A 195 22.78 5.66 34.75
N LEU A 196 22.20 4.45 34.78
CA LEU A 196 22.77 3.27 34.11
C LEU A 196 22.19 3.19 32.69
N ASP A 197 23.03 2.86 31.70
CA ASP A 197 22.55 2.55 30.35
C ASP A 197 21.39 1.56 30.48
N ALA A 198 20.17 2.00 30.14
CA ALA A 198 19.02 1.12 30.19
C ALA A 198 19.38 -0.15 29.40
N PRO A 199 19.24 -1.35 29.99
CA PRO A 199 19.63 -2.57 29.29
C PRO A 199 18.94 -2.57 27.92
N ARG A 200 19.70 -2.88 26.85
CA ARG A 200 19.15 -2.95 25.49
C ARG A 200 17.89 -3.82 25.56
N ARG A 201 16.72 -3.19 25.49
CA ARG A 201 15.44 -3.91 25.61
C ARG A 201 15.40 -4.89 24.44
N GLY A 202 15.17 -6.17 24.77
CA GLY A 202 14.95 -7.20 23.78
C GLY A 202 13.72 -6.87 22.92
N PRO A 203 13.45 -7.67 21.88
CA PRO A 203 12.28 -7.45 21.04
C PRO A 203 11.01 -7.56 21.90
N GLN A 204 10.11 -6.60 21.79
CA GLN A 204 8.84 -6.58 22.53
C GLN A 204 7.70 -6.26 21.58
N SER A 205 6.59 -7.01 21.72
CA SER A 205 5.37 -6.73 20.96
C SER A 205 4.76 -5.45 21.51
N PRO A 206 4.68 -4.35 20.72
CA PRO A 206 4.31 -3.05 21.24
C PRO A 206 2.79 -2.91 21.40
N THR A 207 2.36 -1.97 22.24
CA THR A 207 1.01 -1.40 22.14
C THR A 207 1.05 -0.23 21.16
N VAL A 208 0.20 -0.26 20.14
CA VAL A 208 0.15 0.77 19.10
C VAL A 208 -1.08 1.63 19.31
N ARG A 209 -0.88 2.91 19.61
CA ARG A 209 -1.94 3.91 19.61
C ARG A 209 -2.20 4.37 18.19
N LEU A 210 -3.41 4.15 17.70
CA LEU A 210 -3.88 4.64 16.41
C LEU A 210 -4.89 5.76 16.62
N ARG A 211 -4.82 6.78 15.77
CA ARG A 211 -5.81 7.86 15.72
C ARG A 211 -6.25 8.04 14.27
N LEU A 212 -7.54 7.96 14.02
CA LEU A 212 -8.17 8.21 12.72
C LEU A 212 -8.92 9.52 12.82
N ARG A 213 -8.59 10.50 11.98
CA ARG A 213 -9.24 11.81 11.97
C ARG A 213 -10.01 12.02 10.68
N ASN A 214 -11.25 12.51 10.77
CA ASN A 214 -11.96 13.02 9.61
C ASN A 214 -11.41 14.38 9.19
N VAL A 215 -10.76 14.43 8.03
CA VAL A 215 -10.17 15.66 7.46
C VAL A 215 -11.01 16.21 6.30
N SER A 216 -12.15 15.58 6.01
CA SER A 216 -13.09 16.04 5.00
C SER A 216 -14.04 17.09 5.56
N LYS A 217 -14.80 17.74 4.67
CA LYS A 217 -15.81 18.75 5.04
C LYS A 217 -17.16 18.14 5.42
N SER A 218 -17.30 16.82 5.31
CA SER A 218 -18.55 16.10 5.53
C SER A 218 -18.36 15.02 6.59
N PRO A 219 -19.43 14.59 7.29
CA PRO A 219 -19.35 13.43 8.18
C PRO A 219 -18.89 12.17 7.44
N VAL A 220 -18.11 11.34 8.12
CA VAL A 220 -17.59 10.07 7.60
C VAL A 220 -17.86 9.00 8.64
N ALA A 221 -18.47 7.88 8.23
CA ALA A 221 -18.65 6.74 9.12
C ALA A 221 -17.55 5.69 8.91
N LEU A 222 -16.98 5.25 10.02
CA LEU A 222 -16.07 4.13 10.15
C LEU A 222 -16.78 2.92 10.75
N VAL A 223 -16.13 1.76 10.68
CA VAL A 223 -16.63 0.53 11.27
C VAL A 223 -15.51 -0.17 12.01
N ASP A 224 -15.67 -0.33 13.32
CA ASP A 224 -14.76 -1.11 14.14
C ASP A 224 -15.49 -1.68 15.36
N ASN A 225 -15.06 -2.85 15.81
CA ASN A 225 -15.65 -3.53 16.97
C ASN A 225 -14.61 -3.70 18.09
N VAL A 226 -15.03 -4.30 19.19
CA VAL A 226 -14.18 -4.55 20.36
C VAL A 226 -12.96 -5.45 20.10
N ASP A 227 -13.00 -6.29 19.06
CA ASP A 227 -11.89 -7.15 18.61
C ASP A 227 -11.03 -6.48 17.52
N HIS A 228 -11.31 -5.21 17.22
CA HIS A 228 -10.69 -4.40 16.18
C HIS A 228 -10.69 -5.09 14.81
N CYS A 229 -11.83 -5.66 14.41
CA CYS A 229 -11.95 -6.40 13.16
C CYS A 229 -11.84 -5.54 11.90
N GLY A 230 -11.92 -4.21 12.01
CA GLY A 230 -11.53 -3.30 10.93
C GLY A 230 -10.02 -3.28 10.66
N PHE A 231 -9.20 -3.79 11.59
CA PHE A 231 -7.74 -3.74 11.52
C PHE A 231 -7.12 -5.12 11.25
N THR A 232 -6.13 -5.11 10.35
CA THR A 232 -5.30 -6.27 10.02
C THR A 232 -3.83 -5.94 10.19
N LEU A 233 -3.10 -6.87 10.82
CA LEU A 233 -1.64 -6.82 10.90
C LEU A 233 -1.06 -7.47 9.64
N GLN A 234 -0.26 -6.70 8.90
CA GLN A 234 0.37 -7.11 7.65
C GLN A 234 1.90 -7.17 7.81
N PRO A 235 2.53 -8.34 7.59
CA PRO A 235 3.99 -8.44 7.47
C PRO A 235 4.47 -7.88 6.11
N LEU A 236 5.70 -7.35 6.06
CA LEU A 236 6.27 -6.76 4.84
C LEU A 236 7.14 -7.74 4.03
N GLY A 237 7.47 -8.91 4.60
CA GLY A 237 8.22 -9.98 3.94
C GLY A 237 9.74 -9.80 4.00
N ASP A 238 10.27 -9.18 5.05
CA ASP A 238 11.70 -8.97 5.26
C ASP A 238 12.42 -10.25 5.71
N SER A 239 11.74 -11.13 6.46
CA SER A 239 12.36 -12.29 7.15
C SER A 239 12.44 -13.57 6.33
N ASP A 240 12.02 -13.55 5.06
CA ASP A 240 11.90 -14.72 4.18
C ASP A 240 10.98 -15.86 4.68
N ARG A 241 10.28 -15.65 5.79
CA ARG A 241 9.37 -16.64 6.37
C ARG A 241 7.95 -16.35 5.94
N LYS A 242 7.18 -17.40 5.70
CA LYS A 242 5.74 -17.25 5.47
C LYS A 242 5.07 -16.93 6.80
N ILE A 243 4.69 -15.67 6.99
CA ILE A 243 4.02 -15.19 8.20
C ILE A 243 2.52 -15.09 7.95
N GLN A 244 1.72 -15.72 8.80
CA GLN A 244 0.26 -15.72 8.69
C GLN A 244 -0.38 -15.34 10.03
N ARG A 245 -1.54 -14.70 9.97
CA ARG A 245 -2.34 -14.45 11.17
C ARG A 245 -2.97 -15.76 11.65
N VAL A 246 -2.90 -16.00 12.95
CA VAL A 246 -3.42 -17.22 13.57
C VAL A 246 -4.89 -17.05 13.92
N ASP A 247 -5.25 -15.88 14.45
CA ASP A 247 -6.62 -15.59 14.87
C ASP A 247 -7.53 -15.36 13.65
N LYS A 248 -8.62 -16.13 13.60
CA LYS A 248 -9.61 -16.10 12.52
C LYS A 248 -10.94 -15.48 12.94
N ARG A 249 -11.09 -14.92 14.15
CA ARG A 249 -12.38 -14.40 14.66
C ARG A 249 -12.98 -13.32 13.76
N CYS A 250 -12.15 -12.50 13.12
CA CYS A 250 -12.59 -11.48 12.19
C CYS A 250 -12.77 -11.99 10.74
N SER A 251 -12.61 -13.29 10.48
CA SER A 251 -12.81 -13.86 9.14
C SER A 251 -14.30 -13.94 8.85
N GLY A 252 -14.77 -13.16 7.88
CA GLY A 252 -16.20 -13.07 7.56
C GLY A 252 -16.98 -12.16 8.52
N TYR A 253 -16.29 -11.27 9.23
CA TYR A 253 -16.92 -10.24 10.05
C TYR A 253 -17.90 -9.40 9.23
N GLN A 254 -19.17 -9.44 9.63
CA GLN A 254 -20.22 -8.53 9.18
C GLN A 254 -20.52 -7.57 10.33
N TYR A 255 -20.50 -6.27 10.04
CA TYR A 255 -20.71 -5.26 11.07
C TYR A 255 -22.20 -5.02 11.32
N GLY A 256 -22.53 -4.77 12.58
CA GLY A 256 -23.85 -4.28 12.97
C GLY A 256 -23.85 -2.76 13.20
N PRO A 257 -25.02 -2.17 13.49
CA PRO A 257 -25.14 -0.74 13.77
C PRO A 257 -24.27 -0.25 14.95
N GLN A 258 -24.00 -1.12 15.93
CA GLN A 258 -23.17 -0.80 17.10
C GLN A 258 -21.68 -0.66 16.79
N ASP A 259 -21.23 -1.20 15.65
CA ASP A 259 -19.82 -1.13 15.23
C ASP A 259 -19.56 0.13 14.39
N ARG A 260 -20.62 0.89 14.07
CA ARG A 260 -20.54 2.13 13.30
C ARG A 260 -20.03 3.26 14.19
N ILE A 261 -19.02 3.98 13.71
CA ILE A 261 -18.44 5.15 14.35
C ILE A 261 -18.58 6.32 13.40
N ASP A 262 -19.51 7.23 13.66
CA ASP A 262 -19.68 8.45 12.89
C ASP A 262 -18.68 9.51 13.36
N LEU A 263 -17.85 10.01 12.45
CA LEU A 263 -16.90 11.09 12.70
C LEU A 263 -17.37 12.37 12.00
N ALA A 264 -17.69 13.40 12.78
CA ALA A 264 -17.85 14.76 12.30
C ALA A 264 -16.52 15.30 11.73
N PRO A 265 -16.54 16.38 10.90
CA PRO A 265 -15.31 17.02 10.47
C PRO A 265 -14.40 17.38 11.65
N VAL A 266 -13.11 17.05 11.55
CA VAL A 266 -12.05 17.22 12.57
C VAL A 266 -12.13 16.23 13.75
N GLU A 267 -13.21 15.45 13.88
CA GLU A 267 -13.35 14.45 14.94
C GLU A 267 -12.36 13.28 14.76
N GLU A 268 -11.94 12.71 15.91
CA GLU A 268 -10.98 11.63 15.99
C GLU A 268 -11.56 10.38 16.66
N TYR A 269 -11.27 9.23 16.08
CA TYR A 269 -11.39 7.93 16.72
C TYR A 269 -9.99 7.44 17.12
N ALA A 270 -9.79 7.15 18.41
CA ALA A 270 -8.51 6.70 18.95
C ALA A 270 -8.63 5.32 19.58
N ILE A 271 -7.67 4.44 19.31
CA ILE A 271 -7.61 3.08 19.85
C ILE A 271 -6.18 2.69 20.21
N ASP A 272 -6.04 1.86 21.24
CA ASP A 272 -4.77 1.28 21.66
C ASP A 272 -4.79 -0.23 21.38
N ILE A 273 -3.98 -0.66 20.42
CA ILE A 273 -3.89 -2.05 19.99
C ILE A 273 -2.66 -2.70 20.65
N ASP A 274 -2.90 -3.52 21.65
CA ASP A 274 -1.86 -4.34 22.30
C ASP A 274 -1.56 -5.60 21.46
N LEU A 275 -0.41 -5.59 20.75
CA LEU A 275 0.02 -6.68 19.88
C LEU A 275 0.55 -7.91 20.65
N ALA A 276 0.68 -7.83 21.98
CA ALA A 276 0.97 -9.00 22.82
C ALA A 276 -0.28 -9.85 23.10
N LYS A 277 -1.48 -9.40 22.70
CA LYS A 277 -2.72 -10.19 22.84
C LYS A 277 -2.85 -11.24 21.75
N ARG A 278 -3.47 -12.38 22.10
CA ARG A 278 -3.72 -13.52 21.19
C ARG A 278 -4.37 -13.16 19.84
N ARG A 279 -5.20 -12.11 19.80
CA ARG A 279 -5.84 -11.59 18.57
C ARG A 279 -4.82 -11.22 17.48
N TRP A 280 -3.60 -10.86 17.86
CA TRP A 280 -2.54 -10.39 16.98
C TRP A 280 -1.42 -11.41 16.78
N PHE A 281 -1.59 -12.63 17.31
CA PHE A 281 -0.59 -13.68 17.15
C PHE A 281 -0.46 -14.08 15.68
N VAL A 282 0.79 -14.39 15.34
CA VAL A 282 1.18 -14.84 14.01
C VAL A 282 1.79 -16.24 14.10
N SER A 283 1.69 -16.96 12.99
CA SER A 283 2.48 -18.15 12.74
C SER A 283 3.60 -17.80 11.77
N ALA A 284 4.77 -18.39 11.95
CA ALA A 284 5.84 -18.31 10.98
C ALA A 284 6.46 -19.69 10.76
N GLU A 285 6.65 -20.03 9.50
CA GLU A 285 7.28 -21.29 9.08
C GLU A 285 8.64 -21.47 9.77
N GLY A 286 8.83 -22.60 10.43
CA GLY A 286 10.05 -22.96 11.16
C GLY A 286 10.62 -24.29 10.69
N LYS A 287 11.89 -24.57 11.03
CA LYS A 287 12.56 -25.83 10.64
C LYS A 287 11.93 -27.07 11.27
N ASP A 288 11.40 -26.93 12.49
CA ASP A 288 10.79 -28.01 13.28
C ASP A 288 9.27 -27.85 13.41
N GLY A 289 8.64 -27.16 12.46
CA GLY A 289 7.22 -26.81 12.46
C GLY A 289 6.95 -25.31 12.62
N ASP A 290 5.70 -24.92 12.44
CA ASP A 290 5.28 -23.52 12.53
C ASP A 290 5.39 -23.01 13.97
N LEU A 291 6.12 -21.90 14.15
CA LEU A 291 6.17 -21.18 15.42
C LEU A 291 4.94 -20.29 15.52
N VAL A 292 4.22 -20.36 16.65
CA VAL A 292 3.01 -19.57 16.91
C VAL A 292 3.16 -18.77 18.20
N GLY A 293 2.83 -17.48 18.16
CA GLY A 293 3.00 -16.57 19.29
C GLY A 293 2.83 -15.11 18.89
N ASP A 294 3.21 -14.21 19.80
CA ASP A 294 3.28 -12.79 19.48
C ASP A 294 4.41 -12.48 18.48
N ILE A 295 4.36 -11.29 17.88
CA ILE A 295 5.27 -10.92 16.79
C ILE A 295 6.73 -10.79 17.23
N ALA A 296 7.02 -10.44 18.48
CA ALA A 296 8.37 -10.33 18.99
C ALA A 296 9.02 -11.71 19.21
N ALA A 297 8.23 -12.68 19.68
CA ALA A 297 8.70 -14.05 19.81
C ALA A 297 8.89 -14.75 18.46
N VAL A 298 7.94 -14.57 17.54
CA VAL A 298 7.87 -15.37 16.30
C VAL A 298 8.66 -14.76 15.16
N ALA A 299 8.65 -13.44 15.01
CA ALA A 299 9.17 -12.73 13.84
C ALA A 299 9.88 -11.41 14.20
N PRO A 300 10.92 -11.43 15.06
CA PRO A 300 11.56 -10.20 15.54
C PRO A 300 12.30 -9.40 14.47
N GLY A 301 12.66 -10.02 13.33
CA GLY A 301 13.32 -9.34 12.20
C GLY A 301 12.37 -8.84 11.12
N GLU A 302 11.06 -9.00 11.31
CA GLU A 302 10.04 -8.61 10.33
C GLU A 302 9.51 -7.20 10.63
N ARG A 303 9.30 -6.39 9.59
CA ARG A 303 8.48 -5.17 9.73
C ARG A 303 7.01 -5.50 9.57
N PHE A 304 6.21 -4.85 10.40
CA PHE A 304 4.76 -4.97 10.37
C PHE A 304 4.11 -3.62 10.09
N ARG A 305 2.88 -3.68 9.63
CA ARG A 305 2.01 -2.53 9.45
C ARG A 305 0.60 -2.90 9.87
N LEU A 306 -0.09 -1.99 10.55
CA LEU A 306 -1.53 -2.07 10.75
C LEU A 306 -2.24 -1.41 9.57
N VAL A 307 -3.20 -2.15 9.02
CA VAL A 307 -4.04 -1.72 7.89
C VAL A 307 -5.48 -1.71 8.36
N TYR A 308 -6.11 -0.54 8.34
CA TYR A 308 -7.54 -0.40 8.51
C TYR A 308 -8.23 -0.59 7.17
N ARG A 309 -9.26 -1.44 7.14
CA ARG A 309 -10.15 -1.59 5.99
C ARG A 309 -11.58 -1.68 6.50
N SER A 310 -12.45 -0.85 5.94
CA SER A 310 -13.88 -1.00 6.17
C SER A 310 -14.33 -2.40 5.73
N PRO A 311 -15.03 -3.17 6.59
CA PRO A 311 -15.57 -4.46 6.19
C PRO A 311 -16.54 -4.33 5.01
N ALA A 312 -16.47 -5.29 4.10
CA ALA A 312 -17.38 -5.35 2.95
C ALA A 312 -18.83 -5.51 3.42
N THR A 313 -19.76 -4.95 2.65
CA THR A 313 -21.17 -4.90 3.01
C THR A 313 -22.05 -5.25 1.81
N ASP A 314 -22.95 -6.22 2.01
CA ASP A 314 -23.97 -6.61 1.02
C ASP A 314 -25.11 -5.57 0.93
N SER A 315 -25.29 -4.75 1.97
CA SER A 315 -26.28 -3.66 2.02
C SER A 315 -25.75 -2.53 2.88
N ALA A 316 -24.91 -1.66 2.30
CA ALA A 316 -24.34 -0.56 3.07
C ALA A 316 -25.49 0.36 3.45
N PRO A 317 -25.75 0.68 4.74
CA PRO A 317 -26.39 1.95 5.01
C PRO A 317 -25.49 3.00 4.33
N ALA A 318 -26.09 3.81 3.44
CA ALA A 318 -25.38 4.89 2.80
C ALA A 318 -24.52 5.63 3.85
N GLN A 319 -23.27 5.96 3.51
CA GLN A 319 -22.31 6.79 4.28
C GLN A 319 -21.16 6.11 5.06
N VAL A 320 -21.04 4.77 5.10
CA VAL A 320 -19.78 4.16 5.61
C VAL A 320 -18.67 4.34 4.57
N TRP A 321 -17.54 4.90 4.98
CA TRP A 321 -16.38 5.06 4.11
C TRP A 321 -15.75 3.71 3.82
N GLN A 322 -15.65 3.39 2.53
CA GLN A 322 -15.17 2.11 2.08
C GLN A 322 -13.77 2.27 1.47
N GLY A 323 -12.79 2.72 2.24
CA GLY A 323 -11.40 2.77 1.80
C GLY A 323 -10.46 1.97 2.69
N GLU A 324 -9.16 2.22 2.50
CA GLU A 324 -8.08 1.58 3.25
C GLU A 324 -7.14 2.65 3.82
N LEU A 325 -6.73 2.51 5.10
CA LEU A 325 -5.68 3.33 5.69
C LEU A 325 -4.54 2.43 6.15
N GLN A 326 -3.32 2.92 5.93
CA GLN A 326 -2.10 2.18 6.21
C GLN A 326 -1.22 2.99 7.16
N THR A 327 -0.82 2.37 8.27
CA THR A 327 0.19 2.96 9.16
C THR A 327 1.57 2.99 8.49
N PRO A 328 2.53 3.82 8.96
CA PRO A 328 3.95 3.53 8.77
C PRO A 328 4.28 2.10 9.19
N ALA A 329 5.32 1.51 8.57
CA ALA A 329 5.77 0.20 9.04
C ALA A 329 6.56 0.37 10.35
N PHE A 330 6.52 -0.65 11.20
CA PHE A 330 7.21 -0.65 12.48
C PHE A 330 7.83 -2.00 12.78
N THR A 331 8.78 -2.03 13.72
CA THR A 331 9.40 -3.25 14.22
C THR A 331 9.15 -3.42 15.72
N VAL A 332 9.34 -4.64 16.21
CA VAL A 332 9.33 -4.98 17.65
C VAL A 332 10.52 -4.39 18.42
N TRP A 333 11.40 -3.65 17.74
CA TRP A 333 12.54 -2.94 18.30
C TRP A 333 12.25 -1.45 18.48
N GLY A 334 11.01 -1.00 18.25
CA GLY A 334 10.60 0.40 18.42
C GLY A 334 10.92 1.31 17.22
N TRP A 335 11.38 0.75 16.10
CA TRP A 335 11.63 1.54 14.89
C TRP A 335 10.37 1.73 14.07
N VAL A 336 10.17 2.93 13.52
CA VAL A 336 9.05 3.32 12.65
C VAL A 336 9.58 3.97 11.36
N ASP A 337 9.02 3.55 10.22
CA ASP A 337 9.40 3.92 8.85
C ASP A 337 9.05 5.36 8.42
#